data_AF-U5U3L2-F1
#
_entry.id   AF-U5U3L2-F1
#
_cell.length_a   1.000
_cell.length_b   1.000
_cell.length_c   1.000
_cell.angle_alpha   90.00
_cell.angle_beta   90.00
_cell.angle_gamma   90.00
#
_symmetry.space_group_name_H-M   'P 1'
#
loop_
_entity.id
_entity.type
_entity.pdbx_description
1 polymer ?
#
loop_
_entity_poly.entity_id
_entity_poly.type
_entity_poly.pdbx_seq_one_letter_code
_entity_poly.pdbx_strand_id
1 'polypeptide(L)'
;GALDFGILVDGSVVMTEANLRRLTERQMQLGRELTTAERMNAILTSSREVVRPIAFGMGIIVLVFLPVLTLQGIEGKMFHPMA
;
A
#
# COMPACT_ATOMS: atom_id res chain seq x y z
N GLY A 1 9.27 13.73 -6.85
CA GLY A 1 7.92 14.10 -7.28
C GLY A 1 7.10 12.87 -7.59
N ALA A 2 7.12 12.38 -8.83
CA ALA A 2 6.25 11.29 -9.30
C ALA A 2 6.46 9.93 -8.59
N LEU A 3 7.69 9.61 -8.18
CA LEU A 3 8.03 8.36 -7.49
C LEU A 3 7.33 8.23 -6.12
N ASP A 4 7.18 9.36 -5.42
CA ASP A 4 6.58 9.42 -4.09
C ASP A 4 5.05 9.24 -4.18
N PHE A 5 4.40 9.93 -5.13
CA PHE A 5 2.97 9.74 -5.41
C PHE A 5 2.63 8.32 -5.86
N GLY A 6 3.51 7.69 -6.65
CA GLY A 6 3.31 6.30 -7.10
C GLY A 6 3.22 5.34 -5.91
N ILE A 7 4.17 5.42 -4.98
CA ILE A 7 4.19 4.57 -3.78
C ILE A 7 3.01 4.88 -2.85
N LEU A 8 2.65 6.15 -2.71
CA LEU A 8 1.57 6.60 -1.82
C LEU A 8 0.18 6.18 -2.32
N VAL A 9 -0.02 6.17 -3.65
CA VAL A 9 -1.30 5.80 -4.28
C VAL A 9 -1.44 4.29 -4.48
N ASP A 10 -0.34 3.56 -4.69
CA ASP A 10 -0.36 2.11 -4.95
C ASP A 10 -1.12 1.33 -3.87
N GLY A 11 -0.74 1.49 -2.60
CA GLY A 11 -1.42 0.81 -1.49
C GLY A 11 -2.91 1.15 -1.38
N SER A 12 -3.30 2.38 -1.71
CA SER A 12 -4.70 2.83 -1.69
C SER A 12 -5.51 2.21 -2.84
N VAL A 13 -4.92 2.09 -4.02
CA VAL A 13 -5.57 1.49 -5.20
C VAL A 13 -5.76 -0.02 -4.98
N VAL A 14 -4.73 -0.73 -4.54
CA VAL A 14 -4.83 -2.17 -4.23
C VAL A 14 -5.90 -2.44 -3.17
N MET A 15 -5.96 -1.61 -2.12
CA MET A 15 -6.96 -1.73 -1.06
C MET A 15 -8.39 -1.50 -1.57
N THR A 16 -8.59 -0.45 -2.38
CA THR A 16 -9.92 -0.13 -2.92
C THR A 16 -10.39 -1.18 -3.91
N GLU A 17 -9.51 -1.71 -4.76
CA GLU A 17 -9.82 -2.82 -5.66
C GLU A 17 -10.23 -4.08 -4.91
N ALA A 18 -9.48 -4.46 -3.86
CA ALA A 18 -9.79 -5.61 -3.03
C ALA A 18 -11.17 -5.49 -2.34
N ASN A 19 -11.46 -4.31 -1.79
CA ASN A 19 -12.75 -4.01 -1.18
C ASN A 19 -13.89 -4.08 -2.19
N LEU A 20 -13.72 -3.44 -3.37
CA LEU A 20 -14.74 -3.43 -4.41
C LEU A 20 -15.01 -4.84 -4.96
N ARG A 21 -13.94 -5.62 -5.19
CA ARG A 21 -14.03 -7.02 -5.61
C ARG A 21 -14.83 -7.83 -4.59
N ARG A 22 -14.50 -7.72 -3.30
CA ARG A 22 -15.17 -8.49 -2.23
C ARG A 22 -16.63 -8.10 -2.05
N LEU A 23 -16.94 -6.81 -2.13
CA LEU A 23 -18.31 -6.32 -2.07
C LEU A 23 -19.14 -6.84 -3.24
N THR A 24 -18.58 -6.80 -4.45
CA THR A 24 -19.25 -7.28 -5.67
C THR A 24 -19.51 -8.80 -5.59
N GLU A 25 -18.50 -9.58 -5.18
CA GLU A 25 -18.66 -11.02 -4.96
C GLU A 25 -19.78 -11.34 -3.96
N ARG A 26 -19.82 -10.64 -2.82
CA ARG A 26 -20.85 -10.84 -1.80
C ARG A 26 -22.25 -10.43 -2.29
N GLN A 27 -22.34 -9.36 -3.08
CA GLN A 27 -23.61 -8.90 -3.63
C GLN A 27 -24.16 -9.91 -4.63
N MET A 28 -23.31 -10.45 -5.50
CA MET A 28 -23.68 -11.49 -6.45
C MET A 28 -24.09 -12.79 -5.75
N GLN A 29 -23.39 -13.19 -4.69
CA GLN A 29 -23.72 -14.39 -3.91
C GLN A 29 -25.08 -14.30 -3.22
N LEU A 30 -25.44 -13.12 -2.70
CA LEU A 30 -26.69 -12.91 -1.97
C LEU A 30 -27.87 -12.56 -2.90
N GLY A 31 -27.61 -12.14 -4.14
CA GLY A 31 -28.65 -11.73 -5.09
C GLY A 31 -29.46 -10.50 -4.66
N ARG A 32 -28.98 -9.76 -3.66
CA ARG A 32 -29.60 -8.53 -3.12
C ARG A 32 -28.52 -7.54 -2.71
N GLU A 33 -28.92 -6.29 -2.47
CA GLU A 33 -28.01 -5.31 -1.90
C GLU A 33 -27.56 -5.72 -0.49
N LEU A 34 -26.27 -5.47 -0.20
CA LEU A 34 -25.71 -5.68 1.13
C LEU A 34 -26.22 -4.62 2.11
N THR A 35 -26.57 -5.06 3.30
CA THR A 35 -26.79 -4.19 4.47
C THR A 35 -25.49 -3.50 4.88
N THR A 36 -25.60 -2.39 5.62
CA THR A 36 -24.43 -1.65 6.13
C THR A 36 -23.48 -2.53 6.95
N ALA A 37 -24.03 -3.44 7.77
CA ALA A 37 -23.24 -4.36 8.57
C ALA A 37 -22.46 -5.37 7.71
N GLU A 38 -23.10 -5.94 6.68
CA GLU A 38 -22.45 -6.87 5.75
C GLU A 38 -21.36 -6.18 4.93
N ARG A 39 -21.61 -4.95 4.47
CA ARG A 39 -20.60 -4.13 3.75
C ARG A 39 -19.38 -3.89 4.63
N MET A 40 -19.59 -3.46 5.87
CA MET A 40 -18.49 -3.19 6.81
C MET A 40 -17.67 -4.45 7.11
N ASN A 41 -18.35 -5.58 7.32
CA ASN A 41 -17.68 -6.85 7.56
C ASN A 41 -16.88 -7.33 6.33
N ALA A 42 -17.45 -7.19 5.13
CA ALA A 42 -16.77 -7.51 3.88
C ALA A 42 -15.50 -6.68 3.70
N ILE A 43 -15.59 -5.36 3.92
CA ILE A 43 -14.45 -4.43 3.85
C ILE A 43 -13.38 -4.82 4.88
N LEU A 44 -13.74 -5.04 6.14
CA LEU A 44 -12.79 -5.44 7.19
C LEU A 44 -12.07 -6.75 6.85
N THR A 45 -12.79 -7.69 6.26
CA THR A 45 -12.24 -8.99 5.86
C THR A 45 -11.25 -8.83 4.70
N SER A 46 -11.64 -8.17 3.61
CA SER A 46 -10.75 -7.94 2.46
C SER A 46 -9.53 -7.12 2.87
N SER A 47 -9.73 -6.09 3.69
CA SER A 47 -8.66 -5.25 4.25
C SER A 47 -7.58 -6.07 4.95
N ARG A 48 -7.97 -7.05 5.77
CA ARG A 48 -7.01 -7.91 6.50
C ARG A 48 -6.25 -8.85 5.57
N GLU A 49 -6.89 -9.35 4.52
CA GLU A 49 -6.27 -10.24 3.54
C GLU A 49 -5.19 -9.52 2.72
N VAL A 50 -5.42 -8.25 2.37
CA VAL A 50 -4.49 -7.48 1.50
C VAL A 50 -3.46 -6.65 2.26
N VAL A 51 -3.66 -6.38 3.55
CA VAL A 51 -2.66 -5.65 4.37
C VAL A 51 -1.29 -6.33 4.37
N ARG A 52 -1.26 -7.66 4.48
CA ARG A 52 0.00 -8.42 4.56
C ARG A 52 0.84 -8.33 3.28
N PRO A 53 0.30 -8.57 2.07
CA PRO A 53 1.07 -8.39 0.84
C PRO A 53 1.45 -6.93 0.57
N ILE A 54 0.58 -5.95 0.86
CA ILE A 54 0.90 -4.52 0.71
C ILE A 54 2.10 -4.15 1.60
N ALA A 55 2.09 -4.53 2.87
CA ALA A 55 3.17 -4.25 3.81
C ALA A 55 4.49 -4.92 3.38
N PHE A 56 4.42 -6.13 2.81
CA PHE A 56 5.59 -6.81 2.27
C PHE A 56 6.21 -6.07 1.09
N GLY A 57 5.39 -5.61 0.13
CA GLY A 57 5.85 -4.79 -1.00
C GLY A 57 6.48 -3.47 -0.53
N MET A 58 5.83 -2.77 0.41
CA MET A 58 6.36 -1.56 1.01
C MET A 58 7.69 -1.81 1.74
N GLY A 59 7.84 -2.96 2.41
CA GLY A 59 9.09 -3.38 3.03
C GLY A 59 10.24 -3.56 2.04
N ILE A 60 9.98 -4.14 0.86
CA ILE A 60 10.97 -4.27 -0.22
C ILE A 60 11.40 -2.88 -0.70
N ILE A 61 10.45 -1.99 -0.94
CA ILE A 61 10.74 -0.61 -1.39
C ILE A 61 11.62 0.09 -0.35
N VAL A 62 11.27 0.00 0.93
CA VAL A 62 12.09 0.55 2.02
C VAL A 62 13.49 -0.07 2.02
N LEU A 63 13.62 -1.39 1.86
CA LEU A 63 14.93 -2.06 1.84
C LEU A 63 15.81 -1.63 0.66
N VAL A 64 15.21 -1.30 -0.48
CA VAL A 64 15.92 -0.76 -1.65
C VAL A 64 16.28 0.71 -1.46
N PHE A 65 15.41 1.52 -0.85
CA PHE A 65 15.62 2.96 -0.71
C PHE A 65 16.49 3.32 0.48
N LEU A 66 16.47 2.52 1.55
CA LEU A 66 17.30 2.71 2.73
C LEU A 66 18.80 2.81 2.39
N PRO A 67 19.42 1.89 1.61
CA PRO A 67 20.80 2.03 1.20
C PRO A 67 21.03 3.25 0.30
N VAL A 68 20.11 3.57 -0.62
CA VAL A 68 20.21 4.77 -1.48
C VAL A 68 20.24 6.05 -0.65
N LEU A 69 19.38 6.17 0.37
CA LEU A 69 19.38 7.29 1.30
C LEU A 69 20.66 7.34 2.14
N THR A 70 21.17 6.19 2.59
CA THR A 70 22.45 6.17 3.33
C THR A 70 23.62 6.58 2.45
N LEU A 71 23.64 6.19 1.17
CA LEU A 71 24.68 6.53 0.19
C LEU A 71 24.63 8.01 -0.20
N GLN A 72 23.45 8.60 -0.40
CA GLN A 72 23.28 10.05 -0.56
C GLN A 72 23.68 10.82 0.71
N GLY A 73 23.55 10.20 1.90
CA GLY A 73 24.08 10.74 3.16
C GLY A 73 25.62 10.76 3.24
N ILE A 74 26.33 9.94 2.45
CA ILE A 74 27.80 9.96 2.39
C ILE A 74 28.29 11.12 1.50
N GLU A 75 27.51 11.54 0.50
CA GLU A 75 27.80 12.77 -0.25
C GLU A 75 27.75 14.01 0.66
N GLY A 76 26.88 14.04 1.69
CA GLY A 76 26.87 15.11 2.69
C GLY A 76 28.15 15.21 3.55
N LYS A 77 28.90 14.10 3.70
CA LYS A 77 30.18 14.05 4.45
C LYS A 77 31.42 14.10 3.58
N MET A 78 31.33 13.80 2.27
CA MET A 78 32.44 14.01 1.33
C MET A 78 32.63 15.48 0.90
N PHE A 79 31.64 16.34 1.14
CA PHE A 79 31.77 17.80 0.92
C PHE A 79 32.11 18.61 2.19
N HIS A 80 32.49 17.96 3.29
CA HIS A 80 32.90 18.64 4.54
C HIS A 80 34.39 18.48 4.92
N PRO A 81 35.26 18.09 3.97
CA PRO A 81 36.44 18.93 3.76
C PRO A 81 36.88 18.89 2.29
N MET A 82 36.34 19.80 1.48
CA MET A 82 37.10 20.36 0.36
C MET A 82 37.44 21.81 0.74
N ALA A 83 38.19 21.90 1.84
CA ALA A 83 39.24 22.90 2.00
C ALA A 83 40.53 22.26 1.46
#